data_AF-A0A834T7M3-F1
#
_entry.id   AF-A0A834T7M3-F1
#
_cell.length_a   1.000
_cell.length_b   1.000
_cell.length_c   1.000
_cell.angle_alpha   90.00
_cell.angle_beta   90.00
_cell.angle_gamma   90.00
#
_symmetry.space_group_name_H-M   'P 1'
#
loop_
_entity.id
_entity.type
_entity.pdbx_description
1 polymer ?
#
loop_
_entity_poly.entity_id
_entity_poly.type
_entity_poly.pdbx_seq_one_letter_code
_entity_poly.pdbx_strand_id
1 'polypeptide(L)'
;MEPLGWWLMLVGSLRLASVWFGFFDIWALRRAVFSKTTMSEVHGRTFGIWTLLTCTLCYLCAFNLENKPLYQATFLSFIYAFGHFLTEYLIYHTMAISNLITVGIFAGTSIVWMGLQWNTHQNVHLKNT
;
A
#
# COMPACT_ATOMS: atom_id res chain seq x y z
N MET A 1 -6.33 -11.79 17.18
CA MET A 1 -6.02 -11.00 15.97
C MET A 1 -5.23 -11.90 15.04
N GLU A 2 -5.74 -12.19 13.85
CA GLU A 2 -5.01 -13.02 12.89
C GLU A 2 -3.67 -12.39 12.51
N PRO A 3 -2.64 -13.19 12.18
CA PRO A 3 -1.31 -12.69 11.82
C PRO A 3 -1.33 -11.66 10.67
N LEU A 4 -2.30 -11.78 9.75
CA LEU A 4 -2.54 -10.82 8.68
C LEU A 4 -2.90 -9.41 9.20
N GLY A 5 -3.69 -9.31 10.28
CA GLY A 5 -4.07 -8.02 10.86
C GLY A 5 -2.87 -7.28 11.43
N TRP A 6 -1.98 -7.99 12.14
CA TRP A 6 -0.72 -7.45 12.63
C TRP A 6 0.20 -6.98 11.49
N TRP A 7 0.25 -7.75 10.40
CA TRP A 7 0.99 -7.35 9.20
C TRP A 7 0.44 -6.06 8.57
N LEU A 8 -0.88 -5.95 8.43
CA LEU A 8 -1.54 -4.75 7.90
C LEU A 8 -1.31 -3.53 8.79
N MET A 9 -1.26 -3.69 10.12
CA MET A 9 -0.89 -2.61 11.04
C MET A 9 0.56 -2.15 10.84
N LEU A 10 1.50 -3.08 10.66
CA LEU A 10 2.89 -2.76 10.36
C LEU A 10 2.97 -1.97 9.05
N VAL A 11 2.36 -2.47 7.98
CA VAL A 11 2.34 -1.81 6.67
C VAL A 11 1.66 -0.44 6.74
N GLY A 12 0.56 -0.31 7.48
CA GLY A 12 -0.10 0.96 7.75
C GLY A 12 0.81 1.95 8.48
N SER A 13 1.52 1.50 9.52
CA SER A 13 2.46 2.35 10.27
C SER A 13 3.64 2.82 9.41
N LEU A 14 4.16 1.96 8.53
CA LEU A 14 5.23 2.32 7.59
C LEU A 14 4.75 3.37 6.56
N ARG A 15 3.50 3.25 6.11
CA ARG A 15 2.85 4.24 5.24
C ARG A 15 2.66 5.57 5.97
N LEU A 16 2.24 5.56 7.24
CA LEU A 16 2.15 6.76 8.08
C LEU A 16 3.51 7.44 8.27
N ALA A 17 4.57 6.67 8.55
CA ALA A 17 5.92 7.19 8.65
C ALA A 17 6.34 7.86 7.34
N SER A 18 6.02 7.24 6.20
CA SER A 18 6.32 7.79 4.87
C SER A 18 5.58 9.11 4.61
N VAL A 19 4.33 9.25 5.05
CA VAL A 19 3.58 10.52 4.99
C VAL A 19 4.19 11.57 5.91
N TRP A 20 4.53 11.19 7.14
CA TRP A 20 5.12 12.09 8.12
C TRP A 20 6.42 12.70 7.59
N PHE A 21 7.31 11.86 7.06
CA PHE A 21 8.52 12.32 6.38
C PHE A 21 8.21 13.13 5.11
N GLY A 22 7.17 12.77 4.35
CA GLY A 22 6.75 13.53 3.17
C GLY A 22 6.20 14.93 3.46
N PHE A 23 5.55 15.14 4.60
CA PHE A 23 5.00 16.43 5.01
C PHE A 23 6.01 17.32 5.73
N PHE A 24 6.82 16.75 6.64
CA PHE A 24 7.79 17.51 7.43
C PHE A 24 9.16 17.63 6.76
N ASP A 25 9.50 16.73 5.84
CA ASP A 25 10.80 16.68 5.17
C ASP A 25 10.66 16.39 3.67
N ILE A 26 10.09 17.37 2.95
CA ILE A 26 9.89 17.35 1.49
C ILE A 26 11.18 16.98 0.73
N TRP A 27 12.36 17.30 1.27
CA TRP A 27 13.67 16.99 0.68
C TRP A 27 14.10 15.53 0.86
N ALA A 28 13.61 14.83 1.89
CA ALA A 28 13.85 13.40 2.07
C ALA A 28 13.01 12.57 1.11
N LEU A 29 11.73 12.89 0.92
CA LEU A 29 10.83 12.22 -0.04
C LEU A 29 11.26 12.45 -1.50
N ARG A 30 11.71 13.68 -1.81
CA ARG A 30 12.19 14.06 -3.15
C ARG A 30 13.47 13.32 -3.54
N ARG A 31 14.39 13.09 -2.60
CA ARG A 31 15.60 12.28 -2.82
C ARG A 31 15.31 10.77 -2.82
N ALA A 32 14.38 10.32 -1.99
CA ALA A 32 14.09 8.90 -1.82
C ALA A 32 13.16 8.32 -2.89
N VAL A 33 12.28 9.08 -3.54
CA VAL A 33 11.27 8.51 -4.48
C VAL A 33 11.38 9.07 -5.91
N PHE A 34 11.57 10.38 -6.07
CA PHE A 34 11.59 11.07 -7.38
C PHE A 34 12.89 11.87 -7.59
N SER A 35 14.02 11.16 -7.68
CA SER A 35 15.34 11.78 -7.86
C SER A 35 15.49 12.59 -9.17
N LYS A 36 14.58 12.42 -10.15
CA LYS A 36 14.79 12.91 -11.53
C LYS A 36 13.77 13.92 -12.04
N THR A 37 12.74 14.30 -11.29
CA THR A 37 11.71 15.24 -11.77
C THR A 37 11.29 16.26 -10.71
N THR A 38 10.98 17.48 -11.17
CA THR A 38 10.40 18.53 -10.34
C THR A 38 8.92 18.21 -10.08
N MET A 39 8.61 17.51 -8.99
CA MET A 39 7.23 17.41 -8.51
C MET A 39 6.71 18.81 -8.15
N SER A 40 5.48 19.11 -8.59
CA SER A 40 4.71 20.26 -8.11
C SER A 40 4.29 20.03 -6.65
N GLU A 41 4.31 21.08 -5.83
CA GLU A 41 3.93 21.04 -4.41
C GLU A 41 2.50 20.52 -4.19
N VAL A 42 1.61 20.71 -5.16
CA VAL A 42 0.23 20.20 -5.11
C VAL A 42 0.22 18.67 -5.24
N HIS A 43 1.08 18.12 -6.11
CA HIS A 43 1.17 16.67 -6.32
C HIS A 43 1.71 15.95 -5.08
N GLY A 44 2.69 16.53 -4.38
CA GLY A 44 3.20 16.00 -3.10
C GLY A 44 2.13 15.94 -2.01
N ARG A 45 1.31 16.99 -1.89
CA ARG A 45 0.18 17.03 -0.94
C ARG A 45 -0.90 16.00 -1.27
N THR A 46 -1.25 15.85 -2.55
CA THR A 46 -2.21 14.83 -3.01
C THR A 46 -1.71 13.42 -2.73
N PHE A 47 -0.42 13.15 -2.99
CA PHE A 47 0.20 11.86 -2.68
C PHE A 47 0.17 11.56 -1.17
N GLY A 48 0.43 12.58 -0.33
CA GLY A 48 0.32 12.48 1.12
C GLY A 48 -1.11 12.13 1.59
N ILE A 49 -2.12 12.85 1.10
CA ILE A 49 -3.53 12.60 1.44
C ILE A 49 -3.98 11.22 0.95
N TRP A 50 -3.61 10.83 -0.27
CA TRP A 50 -3.89 9.50 -0.79
C TRP A 50 -3.27 8.41 0.09
N THR A 51 -2.02 8.58 0.50
CA THR A 51 -1.34 7.62 1.38
C THR A 51 -2.03 7.54 2.75
N LEU A 52 -2.47 8.66 3.34
CA LEU A 52 -3.27 8.67 4.57
C LEU A 52 -4.57 7.88 4.40
N LEU A 53 -5.28 8.06 3.30
CA LEU A 53 -6.51 7.30 3.01
C LEU A 53 -6.23 5.80 2.97
N THR A 54 -5.17 5.38 2.25
CA THR A 54 -4.80 3.96 2.18
C THR A 54 -4.33 3.40 3.53
N CYS A 55 -3.73 4.23 4.37
CA CYS A 55 -3.33 3.88 5.73
C CYS A 55 -4.56 3.63 6.61
N THR A 56 -5.56 4.51 6.54
CA THR A 56 -6.84 4.32 7.23
C THR A 56 -7.51 3.01 6.81
N LEU A 57 -7.50 2.69 5.51
CA LEU A 57 -8.00 1.39 5.02
C LEU A 57 -7.24 0.21 5.65
N CYS A 58 -5.90 0.28 5.75
CA CYS A 58 -5.11 -0.79 6.37
C CYS A 58 -5.47 -0.98 7.85
N TYR A 59 -5.62 0.10 8.62
CA TYR A 59 -6.02 0.00 10.03
C TYR A 59 -7.45 -0.52 10.19
N LEU A 60 -8.41 0.03 9.43
CA LEU A 60 -9.79 -0.43 9.48
C LEU A 60 -9.91 -1.91 9.09
N CYS A 61 -9.18 -2.35 8.07
CA CYS A 61 -9.14 -3.75 7.67
C CYS A 61 -8.44 -4.62 8.72
N ALA A 62 -7.39 -4.13 9.38
CA ALA A 62 -6.71 -4.87 10.44
C ALA A 62 -7.59 -5.11 11.67
N PHE A 63 -8.44 -4.14 12.03
CA PHE A 63 -9.40 -4.29 13.12
C PHE A 63 -10.66 -5.06 12.72
N ASN A 64 -11.01 -5.10 11.43
CA ASN A 64 -12.23 -5.72 10.95
C ASN A 64 -12.01 -6.60 9.71
N LEU A 65 -11.19 -7.64 9.87
CA LEU A 65 -10.82 -8.60 8.81
C LEU A 65 -12.02 -9.41 8.27
N GLU A 66 -13.07 -9.59 9.08
CA GLU A 66 -14.27 -10.34 8.70
C GLU A 66 -15.16 -9.58 7.69
N ASN A 67 -14.97 -8.27 7.57
CA ASN A 67 -15.77 -7.43 6.70
C ASN A 67 -15.30 -7.52 5.25
N LYS A 68 -15.93 -8.42 4.48
CA LYS A 68 -15.62 -8.70 3.06
C LYS A 68 -15.39 -7.45 2.19
N PRO A 69 -16.26 -6.43 2.16
CA PRO A 69 -16.02 -5.24 1.34
C PRO A 69 -14.81 -4.42 1.78
N LEU A 70 -14.52 -4.37 3.08
CA LEU A 70 -13.37 -3.64 3.63
C LEU A 70 -12.04 -4.34 3.29
N TYR A 71 -12.07 -5.67 3.32
CA TYR A 71 -10.98 -6.51 2.86
C TYR A 71 -10.69 -6.31 1.37
N GLN A 72 -11.73 -6.36 0.53
CA GLN A 72 -11.62 -6.15 -0.91
C GLN A 72 -11.13 -4.73 -1.25
N ALA A 73 -11.62 -3.70 -0.55
CA ALA A 73 -11.18 -2.33 -0.74
C ALA A 73 -9.68 -2.16 -0.41
N THR A 74 -9.23 -2.78 0.67
CA THR A 74 -7.82 -2.74 1.09
C THR A 74 -6.94 -3.51 0.12
N PHE A 75 -7.39 -4.67 -0.35
CA PHE A 75 -6.71 -5.45 -1.38
C PHE A 75 -6.56 -4.67 -2.70
N LEU A 76 -7.64 -4.05 -3.17
CA LEU A 76 -7.62 -3.19 -4.36
C LEU A 76 -6.70 -1.98 -4.17
N SER A 77 -6.65 -1.40 -2.98
CA SER A 77 -5.72 -0.30 -2.67
C SER A 77 -4.26 -0.71 -2.86
N PHE A 78 -3.87 -1.92 -2.47
CA PHE A 78 -2.54 -2.45 -2.76
C PHE A 78 -2.28 -2.65 -4.25
N ILE A 79 -3.26 -3.18 -5.00
CA ILE A 79 -3.15 -3.35 -6.45
C ILE A 79 -2.97 -2.01 -7.15
N TYR A 80 -3.78 -1.00 -6.82
CA TYR A 80 -3.67 0.33 -7.42
C TYR A 80 -2.35 1.00 -7.09
N ALA A 81 -1.87 0.88 -5.85
CA ALA A 81 -0.56 1.38 -5.49
C ALA A 81 0.52 0.70 -6.33
N PHE A 82 0.55 -0.64 -6.36
CA PHE A 82 1.53 -1.39 -7.14
C PHE A 82 1.47 -1.04 -8.63
N GLY A 83 0.28 -0.96 -9.22
CA GLY A 83 0.08 -0.57 -10.61
C GLY A 83 0.57 0.84 -10.91
N HIS A 84 0.31 1.81 -10.03
CA HIS A 84 0.85 3.17 -10.17
C HIS A 84 2.38 3.17 -10.17
N PHE A 85 3.02 2.52 -9.17
CA PHE A 85 4.48 2.43 -9.10
C PHE A 85 5.09 1.68 -10.30
N LEU A 86 4.41 0.64 -10.78
CA LEU A 86 4.83 -0.12 -11.96
C LEU A 86 4.75 0.72 -13.24
N THR A 87 3.66 1.49 -13.41
CA THR A 87 3.47 2.38 -14.56
C THR A 87 4.50 3.51 -14.55
N GLU A 88 4.78 4.07 -13.37
CA GLU A 88 5.80 5.10 -13.17
C GLU A 88 7.22 4.60 -13.51
N TYR A 89 7.50 3.33 -13.25
CA TYR A 89 8.76 2.69 -13.64
C TYR A 89 8.84 2.35 -15.13
N LEU A 90 7.80 1.71 -15.69
CA LEU A 90 7.80 1.18 -17.06
C LEU A 90 7.59 2.25 -18.13
N ILE A 91 6.75 3.25 -17.86
CA ILE A 91 6.35 4.27 -18.85
C ILE A 91 7.09 5.57 -18.63
N TYR A 92 7.11 6.05 -17.38
CA TYR A 92 7.61 7.40 -17.08
C TYR A 92 9.11 7.43 -16.71
N HIS A 93 9.71 6.29 -16.36
CA HIS A 93 11.14 6.17 -15.99
C HIS A 93 11.61 7.17 -14.91
N THR A 94 10.69 7.65 -14.08
CA THR A 94 10.94 8.68 -13.06
C THR A 94 11.41 8.09 -11.73
N MET A 95 11.29 6.77 -11.54
CA MET A 95 11.73 6.06 -10.32
C MET A 95 12.99 5.21 -10.51
N ALA A 96 13.83 5.21 -9.47
CA ALA A 96 14.93 4.27 -9.33
C ALA A 96 14.41 2.86 -8.98
N ILE A 97 15.02 1.84 -9.59
CA ILE A 97 14.61 0.44 -9.44
C ILE A 97 14.63 -0.04 -7.98
N SER A 98 15.53 0.50 -7.15
CA SER A 98 15.62 0.15 -5.71
C SER A 98 14.37 0.54 -4.92
N ASN A 99 13.70 1.63 -5.30
CA ASN A 99 12.47 2.06 -4.64
C ASN A 99 11.29 1.18 -5.07
N LEU A 100 11.26 0.80 -6.35
CA LEU A 100 10.26 -0.13 -6.87
C LEU A 100 10.36 -1.50 -6.20
N ILE A 101 11.59 -2.01 -5.99
CA ILE A 101 11.80 -3.30 -5.31
C ILE A 101 11.27 -3.24 -3.87
N THR A 102 11.55 -2.16 -3.15
CA THR A 102 11.08 -2.00 -1.76
C THR A 102 9.55 -1.99 -1.71
N VAL A 103 8.91 -1.15 -2.54
CA VAL A 103 7.44 -1.07 -2.62
C VAL A 103 6.84 -2.39 -3.10
N GLY A 104 7.47 -3.03 -4.07
CA GLY A 104 7.04 -4.31 -4.65
C GLY A 104 7.09 -5.45 -3.64
N ILE A 105 8.09 -5.48 -2.75
CA ILE A 105 8.14 -6.46 -1.65
C ILE A 105 6.95 -6.22 -0.72
N PHE A 106 6.78 -5.03 -0.14
CA PHE A 106 5.72 -4.79 0.83
C PHE A 106 4.31 -4.90 0.24
N ALA A 107 4.08 -4.33 -0.94
CA ALA A 107 2.79 -4.43 -1.62
C ALA A 107 2.54 -5.85 -2.12
N GLY A 108 3.54 -6.49 -2.74
CA GLY A 108 3.44 -7.86 -3.26
C GLY A 108 3.18 -8.88 -2.16
N THR A 109 3.91 -8.82 -1.04
CA THR A 109 3.66 -9.70 0.11
C THR A 109 2.26 -9.52 0.66
N SER A 110 1.76 -8.28 0.71
CA SER A 110 0.41 -7.98 1.22
C SER A 110 -0.67 -8.50 0.27
N ILE A 111 -0.49 -8.34 -1.05
CA ILE A 111 -1.40 -8.89 -2.07
C ILE A 111 -1.43 -10.41 -2.01
N VAL A 112 -0.28 -11.08 -1.98
CA VAL A 112 -0.22 -12.55 -1.95
C VAL A 112 -0.84 -13.09 -0.68
N TRP A 113 -0.53 -12.52 0.48
CA TRP A 113 -1.07 -12.97 1.76
C TRP A 113 -2.59 -12.76 1.82
N MET A 114 -3.07 -11.58 1.41
CA MET A 114 -4.51 -11.32 1.34
C MET A 114 -5.22 -12.22 0.31
N GLY A 115 -4.57 -12.53 -0.82
CA GLY A 115 -5.13 -13.44 -1.83
C GLY A 115 -5.23 -14.88 -1.33
N LEU A 116 -4.19 -15.38 -0.66
CA LEU A 116 -4.17 -16.73 -0.09
C LEU A 116 -5.25 -16.90 0.98
N GLN A 117 -5.37 -15.95 1.89
CA GLN A 117 -6.35 -16.01 2.98
C GLN A 117 -7.79 -15.91 2.45
N TRP A 118 -8.04 -15.14 1.39
CA TRP A 118 -9.32 -15.12 0.71
C TRP A 118 -9.70 -16.49 0.13
N ASN A 119 -8.76 -17.18 -0.51
CA ASN A 119 -8.98 -18.51 -1.07
C ASN A 119 -9.27 -19.55 0.03
N THR A 120 -8.61 -19.45 1.18
CA THR A 120 -8.86 -20.33 2.33
C THR A 120 -10.27 -20.10 2.91
N HIS A 121 -10.70 -18.85 3.09
CA HIS A 121 -12.04 -18.53 3.59
C HIS A 121 -13.17 -18.95 2.63
N GLN A 122 -12.96 -18.85 1.31
CA GLN A 122 -13.94 -19.35 0.33
C GLN A 122 -14.03 -20.88 0.33
N ASN A 123 -12.90 -21.58 0.47
CA ASN A 123 -12.89 -23.04 0.53
C ASN A 123 -13.60 -23.61 1.77
N VAL A 124 -13.52 -22.93 2.92
CA VAL A 124 -14.27 -23.35 4.13
C VAL A 124 -15.78 -23.18 3.93
N HIS A 125 -16.22 -22.12 3.25
CA HIS A 125 -17.64 -21.90 2.95
C HIS A 125 -18.19 -22.94 1.95
N LEU A 126 -17.39 -23.36 0.97
CA LEU A 126 -17.76 -24.40 0.00
C LEU A 126 -17.80 -25.80 0.60
N LYS A 127 -17.05 -26.05 1.69
CA LYS A 127 -17.02 -27.36 2.37
C LYS A 127 -18.16 -27.55 3.38
N ASN A 128 -18.82 -26.46 3.78
CA ASN A 128 -19.90 -26.43 4.77
C ASN A 128 -21.29 -26.17 4.13
N THR A 129 -21.39 -26.21 2.80
CA THR A 129 -22.65 -26.20 2.04
C THR A 129 -22.84 -27.56 1.40
#